data_AF-A0A513X0A5-F1
#
_entry.id   AF-A0A513X0A5-F1
#
_cell.length_a   1.000
_cell.length_b   1.000
_cell.length_c   1.000
_cell.angle_alpha   90.00
_cell.angle_beta   90.00
_cell.angle_gamma   90.00
#
_symmetry.space_group_name_H-M   'P 1'
#
loop_
_entity.id
_entity.type
_entity.pdbx_description
1 polymer ?
#
loop_
_entity_poly.entity_id
_entity_poly.type
_entity_poly.pdbx_seq_one_letter_code
_entity_poly.pdbx_strand_id
1 'polypeptide(L)'
;MDSVYLQGFVCGGMVVLAIVSIVVQRRSLLGVLLGLEILGLVLFYLFVCFWGGMQKPVSLGLVFYCFEVCVMSVFLALLVGLVKCTGSDYVMVLSCGNSF
;
A
#
# COMPACT_ATOMS: atom_id res chain seq x y z
N MET A 1 -15.80 -27.18 -11.83
CA MET A 1 -16.11 -26.50 -10.56
C MET A 1 -14.86 -26.21 -9.73
N ASP A 2 -13.85 -27.07 -9.80
CA ASP A 2 -12.65 -27.04 -8.94
C ASP A 2 -11.82 -25.75 -9.05
N SER A 3 -11.73 -25.16 -10.24
CA SER A 3 -10.99 -23.91 -10.46
C SER A 3 -11.59 -22.70 -9.74
N VAL A 4 -12.93 -22.66 -9.57
CA VAL A 4 -13.62 -21.54 -8.90
C VAL A 4 -13.40 -21.60 -7.40
N TYR A 5 -13.41 -22.81 -6.81
CA TYR A 5 -13.12 -23.00 -5.40
C TYR A 5 -11.67 -22.67 -5.06
N LEU A 6 -10.72 -23.10 -5.91
CA LEU A 6 -9.31 -22.76 -5.74
C LEU A 6 -9.09 -21.25 -5.82
N GLN A 7 -9.73 -20.58 -6.78
CA GLN A 7 -9.64 -19.12 -6.94
C GLN A 7 -10.24 -18.38 -5.73
N GLY A 8 -11.36 -18.86 -5.20
CA GLY A 8 -11.96 -18.32 -3.97
C GLY A 8 -11.05 -18.48 -2.75
N PHE A 9 -10.40 -19.64 -2.59
CA PHE A 9 -9.45 -19.88 -1.51
C PHE A 9 -8.23 -18.96 -1.61
N VAL A 10 -7.68 -18.77 -2.82
CA VAL A 10 -6.56 -17.85 -3.06
C VAL A 10 -6.96 -16.40 -2.78
N CYS A 11 -8.12 -15.93 -3.25
CA CYS A 11 -8.65 -14.59 -2.93
C CYS A 11 -8.78 -14.38 -1.42
N GLY A 12 -9.38 -15.34 -0.71
CA GLY A 12 -9.54 -15.29 0.73
C GLY A 12 -8.19 -15.21 1.46
N GLY A 13 -7.24 -16.05 1.06
CA GLY A 13 -5.88 -16.04 1.61
C GLY A 13 -5.16 -14.71 1.42
N MET A 14 -5.24 -14.13 0.21
CA MET A 14 -4.63 -12.83 -0.12
C MET A 14 -5.20 -11.70 0.75
N VAL A 15 -6.52 -11.66 0.97
CA VAL A 15 -7.17 -10.66 1.81
C VAL A 15 -6.74 -10.80 3.27
N VAL A 16 -6.70 -12.03 3.80
CA VAL A 16 -6.26 -12.27 5.18
C VAL A 16 -4.80 -11.86 5.36
N LEU A 17 -3.91 -12.21 4.42
CA LEU A 17 -2.51 -11.81 4.44
C LEU A 17 -2.33 -10.28 4.34
N ALA A 18 -3.17 -9.59 3.56
CA ALA A 18 -3.17 -8.14 3.48
C ALA A 18 -3.54 -7.50 4.83
N ILE A 19 -4.61 -7.99 5.47
CA ILE A 19 -5.06 -7.49 6.78
C ILE A 19 -3.99 -7.75 7.84
N VAL A 20 -3.43 -8.96 7.89
CA VAL A 20 -2.36 -9.31 8.83
C VAL A 20 -1.14 -8.43 8.64
N SER A 21 -0.74 -8.19 7.38
CA SER A 21 0.37 -7.28 7.06
C SER A 21 0.12 -5.88 7.60
N ILE A 22 -1.07 -5.31 7.36
CA ILE A 22 -1.43 -3.98 7.87
C ILE A 22 -1.37 -3.91 9.41
N VAL A 23 -1.83 -4.96 10.10
CA VAL A 23 -1.87 -4.99 11.57
C VAL A 23 -0.47 -5.12 12.18
N VAL A 24 0.38 -5.96 11.60
CA VAL A 24 1.76 -6.21 12.10
C VAL A 24 2.67 -5.00 11.89
N GLN A 25 2.45 -4.23 10.83
CA GLN A 25 3.36 -3.15 10.41
C GLN A 25 2.99 -1.75 10.91
N ARG A 26 1.97 -1.63 11.79
CA ARG A 26 1.49 -0.37 12.40
C ARG A 26 2.58 0.52 13.02
N ARG A 27 3.76 -0.04 13.34
CA ARG A 27 4.83 0.68 14.05
C ARG A 27 5.79 1.47 13.16
N SER A 28 5.75 1.25 11.84
CA SER A 28 6.61 1.97 10.88
C SER A 28 5.77 2.59 9.77
N LEU A 29 6.04 3.84 9.43
CA LEU A 29 5.35 4.55 8.33
C LEU A 29 5.48 3.79 7.00
N LEU A 30 6.62 3.12 6.75
CA LEU A 30 6.82 2.26 5.58
C LEU A 30 5.88 1.05 5.55
N GLY A 31 5.51 0.56 6.73
CA GLY A 31 4.56 -0.54 6.89
C GLY A 31 3.15 -0.15 6.44
N VAL A 32 2.75 1.10 6.65
CA VAL A 32 1.46 1.62 6.17
C VAL A 32 1.45 1.73 4.64
N LEU A 33 2.55 2.18 4.02
CA LEU A 33 2.65 2.23 2.55
C LEU A 33 2.64 0.84 1.92
N LEU A 34 3.38 -0.12 2.48
CA LEU A 34 3.35 -1.51 2.04
C LEU A 34 1.95 -2.10 2.17
N GLY A 35 1.24 -1.82 3.27
CA GLY A 35 -0.14 -2.24 3.46
C GLY A 35 -1.10 -1.67 2.42
N LEU A 36 -0.91 -0.41 2.04
CA LEU A 36 -1.66 0.27 0.99
C LEU A 36 -1.40 -0.33 -0.40
N GLU A 37 -0.16 -0.68 -0.72
CA GLU A 37 0.21 -1.35 -1.98
C GLU A 37 -0.40 -2.76 -2.08
N ILE A 38 -0.34 -3.53 -0.99
CA ILE A 38 -0.95 -4.88 -0.95
C ILE A 38 -2.48 -4.78 -1.09
N LEU A 39 -3.11 -3.79 -0.46
CA LEU A 39 -4.55 -3.56 -0.57
C LEU A 39 -4.96 -3.22 -2.01
N GLY A 40 -4.15 -2.42 -2.69
CA GLY A 40 -4.31 -2.10 -4.11
C GLY A 40 -4.24 -3.30 -5.04
N LEU A 41 -3.20 -4.12 -4.87
CA LEU A 41 -3.04 -5.38 -5.60
C LEU A 41 -4.19 -6.37 -5.35
N VAL A 42 -4.70 -6.47 -4.12
CA VAL A 42 -5.85 -7.32 -3.78
C VAL A 42 -7.13 -6.83 -4.47
N LEU A 43 -7.38 -5.51 -4.48
CA LEU A 43 -8.53 -4.94 -5.19
C LEU A 43 -8.43 -5.14 -6.69
N PHE A 44 -7.24 -4.96 -7.29
CA PHE A 44 -7.00 -5.24 -8.71
C PHE A 44 -7.24 -6.72 -9.03
N TYR A 45 -6.75 -7.63 -8.19
CA TYR A 45 -6.97 -9.06 -8.36
C TYR A 45 -8.45 -9.44 -8.25
N LEU A 46 -9.18 -8.90 -7.26
CA LEU A 46 -10.63 -9.09 -7.12
C LEU A 46 -11.39 -8.56 -8.32
N PHE A 47 -10.98 -7.41 -8.85
CA PHE A 47 -11.57 -6.83 -10.05
C PHE A 47 -11.36 -7.74 -11.28
N VAL A 48 -10.14 -8.22 -11.51
CA VAL A 48 -9.83 -9.17 -12.59
C VAL A 48 -10.58 -10.50 -12.40
N CYS A 49 -10.70 -10.97 -11.15
CA CYS A 49 -11.39 -12.21 -10.81
C CYS A 49 -12.91 -12.12 -11.07
N PHE A 50 -13.54 -11.03 -10.62
CA PHE A 50 -14.97 -10.79 -10.81
C PHE A 50 -15.33 -10.56 -12.28
N TRP A 51 -14.44 -9.88 -13.01
CA TRP A 51 -14.69 -9.45 -14.37
C TRP A 51 -14.07 -10.35 -15.45
N GLY A 52 -13.36 -11.42 -15.04
CA GLY A 52 -12.62 -12.34 -15.92
C GLY A 52 -13.45 -13.04 -17.00
N GLY A 53 -14.78 -12.99 -16.90
CA GLY A 53 -15.70 -13.47 -17.95
C GLY A 53 -15.97 -12.48 -19.09
N MET A 54 -15.67 -11.19 -18.92
CA MET A 54 -15.85 -10.18 -19.96
C MET A 54 -14.48 -9.62 -20.34
N GLN A 55 -14.07 -9.66 -21.61
CA GLN A 55 -12.74 -9.22 -22.07
C GLN A 55 -12.49 -7.69 -21.99
N LYS A 56 -13.52 -6.87 -21.78
CA LYS A 56 -13.44 -5.40 -21.88
C LYS A 56 -12.95 -4.59 -20.65
N PRO A 57 -12.90 -5.08 -19.40
CA PRO A 57 -12.59 -4.28 -18.21
C PRO A 57 -11.08 -4.11 -17.96
N VAL A 58 -10.23 -4.89 -18.62
CA VAL A 58 -8.80 -4.98 -18.29
C VAL A 58 -8.09 -3.64 -18.46
N SER A 59 -8.47 -2.87 -19.48
CA SER A 59 -7.95 -1.52 -19.71
C SER A 59 -8.34 -0.55 -18.58
N LEU A 60 -9.57 -0.61 -18.08
CA LEU A 60 -10.02 0.22 -16.97
C LEU A 60 -9.33 -0.16 -15.65
N GLY A 61 -9.11 -1.45 -15.43
CA GLY A 61 -8.37 -1.94 -14.26
C GLY A 61 -6.93 -1.42 -14.23
N LEU A 62 -6.23 -1.42 -15.37
CA LEU A 62 -4.86 -0.91 -15.46
C LEU A 62 -4.78 0.61 -15.24
N VAL A 63 -5.76 1.38 -15.71
CA VAL A 63 -5.82 2.83 -15.46
C VAL A 63 -6.01 3.13 -13.98
N PHE A 64 -6.91 2.39 -13.31
CA PHE A 64 -7.12 2.51 -11.87
C PHE A 64 -5.86 2.13 -11.08
N TYR A 65 -5.22 1.03 -11.46
CA TYR A 65 -3.96 0.58 -10.87
C TYR A 65 -2.86 1.63 -11.04
N CYS A 66 -2.75 2.26 -12.21
CA CYS A 66 -1.77 3.32 -12.45
C CYS A 66 -1.99 4.52 -11.51
N PHE A 67 -3.24 4.92 -11.29
CA PHE A 67 -3.60 5.98 -10.34
C PHE A 67 -3.18 5.65 -8.91
N GLU A 68 -3.37 4.40 -8.48
CA GLU A 68 -2.93 3.92 -7.18
C GLU A 68 -1.41 4.06 -7.00
N VAL A 69 -0.60 3.56 -7.96
CA VAL A 69 0.87 3.66 -7.86
C VAL A 69 1.34 5.11 -7.86
N CYS A 70 0.65 6.00 -8.59
CA CYS A 70 0.90 7.44 -8.53
C CYS A 70 0.66 8.00 -7.13
N VAL A 71 -0.45 7.63 -6.48
CA VAL A 71 -0.76 8.06 -5.12
C VAL A 71 0.26 7.51 -4.12
N MET A 72 0.70 6.25 -4.26
CA MET A 72 1.77 5.68 -3.42
C MET A 72 3.09 6.41 -3.57
N SER A 73 3.44 6.81 -4.79
CA SER A 73 4.66 7.59 -5.05
C SER A 73 4.63 8.94 -4.33
N VAL A 74 3.48 9.62 -4.31
CA VAL A 74 3.29 10.88 -3.58
C VAL A 74 3.37 10.65 -2.07
N PHE A 75 2.73 9.61 -1.53
CA PHE A 75 2.83 9.26 -0.11
C PHE A 75 4.27 8.94 0.31
N LEU A 76 5.03 8.24 -0.54
CA LEU A 76 6.43 7.91 -0.28
C LEU A 76 7.28 9.19 -0.24
N ALA A 77 7.09 10.11 -1.19
CA ALA A 77 7.76 11.40 -1.21
C ALA A 77 7.43 12.23 0.04
N LEU A 78 6.16 12.26 0.45
CA LEU A 78 5.71 12.92 1.67
C LEU A 78 6.34 12.30 2.92
N LEU A 79 6.38 10.98 3.02
CA LEU A 79 6.99 10.26 4.13
C LEU A 79 8.48 10.57 4.24
N VAL A 80 9.22 10.55 3.13
CA VAL A 80 10.64 10.93 3.10
C VAL A 80 10.82 12.39 3.55
N GLY A 81 9.93 13.29 3.13
CA GLY A 81 9.90 14.67 3.62
C GLY A 81 9.67 14.77 5.12
N LEU A 82 8.69 14.04 5.64
CA LEU A 82 8.33 13.99 7.07
C LEU A 82 9.47 13.44 7.93
N VAL A 83 10.16 12.40 7.45
CA VAL A 83 11.35 11.84 8.10
C VAL A 83 12.50 12.85 8.11
N LYS A 84 12.71 13.60 7.01
CA LYS A 84 13.73 14.66 6.97
C LYS A 84 13.39 15.83 7.90
N CYS A 85 12.14 16.29 7.95
CA CYS A 85 11.71 17.33 8.89
C CYS A 85 11.86 16.86 10.33
N THR A 86 11.31 15.69 10.67
CA THR A 86 11.40 15.09 12.01
C THR A 86 12.87 14.96 12.44
N GLY A 87 13.73 14.42 11.58
CA GLY A 87 15.17 14.30 11.87
C GLY A 87 15.88 15.65 12.00
N SER A 88 15.51 16.65 11.20
CA SER A 88 16.10 17.99 11.22
C SER A 88 15.73 18.79 12.47
N ASP A 89 14.48 18.66 12.93
CA ASP A 89 13.99 19.34 14.13
C ASP A 89 14.67 18.81 15.40
N TYR A 90 15.02 17.52 15.46
CA TYR A 90 15.82 16.97 16.58
C TYR A 90 17.25 17.55 16.64
N VAL A 91 17.87 17.92 15.51
CA VAL A 91 19.25 18.47 15.50
C VAL A 91 19.27 19.96 15.85
N MET A 92 18.22 20.71 15.49
CA MET A 92 18.13 22.14 15.80
C MET A 92 17.97 22.40 17.31
N VAL A 93 17.22 21.54 18.02
CA VAL A 93 17.02 21.67 19.47
C VAL A 93 18.31 21.35 20.25
N LEU A 94 19.18 20.47 19.73
CA LEU A 94 20.47 20.14 20.36
C LEU A 94 21.56 21.19 20.15
N SER A 95 21.53 21.95 19.05
CA SER A 95 22.49 23.03 18.80
C SER A 95 22.14 24.32 19.58
N CYS A 96 20.87 24.50 19.93
CA CYS A 96 20.40 25.62 20.76
C CYS A 96 20.42 25.29 22.27
N GLY A 97 21.46 24.60 22.74
CA GLY A 97 21.65 24.25 24.16
C GLY A 97 23.02 24.59 24.73
N ASN A 98 23.97 25.06 23.91
CA ASN A 98 25.38 25.25 24.29
C ASN A 98 25.79 26.72 24.46
N SER A 99 24.84 27.61 24.76
CA SER A 99 25.09 29.03 24.99
C SER A 99 24.52 29.50 26.33
N PHE A 100 24.94 28.89 27.43
CA PHE A 100 24.89 29.48 28.79
C PHE A 100 26.07 28.96 29.61
#